data_AF-A0A966IYJ4-F1
#
_entry.id   AF-A0A966IYJ4-F1
#
_cell.length_a   1.000
_cell.length_b   1.000
_cell.length_c   1.000
_cell.angle_alpha   90.00
_cell.angle_beta   90.00
_cell.angle_gamma   90.00
#
_symmetry.space_group_name_H-M   'P 1'
#
loop_
_entity.id
_entity.type
_entity.pdbx_description
1 polymer ?
#
loop_
_entity_poly.entity_id
_entity_poly.type
_entity_poly.pdbx_seq_one_letter_code
_entity_poly.pdbx_strand_id
1 'polypeptide(L)'
;GKTVTIPIVGRKINIIEDDYADPEQGTGALKITPAHDFNDYDVGQRNNLEIINIFTEDGKINENAPNDYIGLDRFEARKKIIRELKEKEFFVKDEDIRNKVPYGDRSNSIIEPFLTDQWFVDAEKLAIKAKEIVNNKKTNFFPNNWSKTYFQWMNNIEPWCISRQLWWGHQIPAWYGPDNKIFVAYDEVKAKLEAKEYYKKDVELTRDPDVLDTWFSSGLWPFATLGWPNDSEYLKKFYPTTVLVTGFDIIFFWVARMMMFGMEFLDKEPFKDIYVHALVRDEKGQKMSKSKGNVIDPLDLINKYSADALRFTLLSMASPGTDVKLSEDRVKGYRNFLNKLWNANNFLITNECDFSSTKSVPNITLNINKWIYNELIQVKNLIEQNIKDYRFDEAAKNAYRFAWNSYCDWYLELSKTILFSEDEIAKNEVKIMAPYIFRQILIMLHPFIPFVTEEIWLKNKFDNSGKDYLMHANWPEGSVSKDSSVDDV
;
A
#
# COMPACT_ATOMS: atom_id res chain seq x y z
N GLY A 1 -1.23 10.62 -50.41
CA GLY A 1 -1.01 11.69 -51.42
C GLY A 1 -2.28 12.45 -51.87
N LYS A 2 -3.49 12.02 -51.46
CA LYS A 2 -4.70 12.83 -51.63
C LYS A 2 -4.81 13.81 -50.47
N THR A 3 -5.47 14.95 -50.69
CA THR A 3 -5.71 15.96 -49.65
C THR A 3 -7.21 16.15 -49.40
N VAL A 4 -7.57 16.52 -48.18
CA VAL A 4 -8.92 16.92 -47.79
C VAL A 4 -8.88 18.31 -47.16
N THR A 5 -9.99 19.05 -47.27
CA THR A 5 -10.11 20.38 -46.67
C THR A 5 -10.88 20.27 -45.37
N ILE A 6 -10.31 20.77 -44.27
CA ILE A 6 -10.96 20.79 -42.96
C ILE A 6 -12.14 21.78 -43.02
N PRO A 7 -13.36 21.35 -42.67
CA PRO A 7 -14.52 22.23 -42.60
C PRO A 7 -14.28 23.42 -41.67
N ILE A 8 -14.93 24.56 -41.93
CA ILE A 8 -14.81 25.83 -41.18
C ILE A 8 -13.45 26.51 -41.37
N VAL A 9 -12.35 25.84 -41.04
CA VAL A 9 -10.99 26.40 -41.07
C VAL A 9 -10.46 26.54 -42.51
N GLY A 10 -10.88 25.68 -43.43
CA GLY A 10 -10.45 25.72 -44.83
C GLY A 10 -9.01 25.25 -45.08
N ARG A 11 -8.33 24.74 -44.05
CA ARG A 11 -6.98 24.19 -44.16
C ARG A 11 -6.98 22.86 -44.92
N LYS A 12 -6.05 22.67 -45.85
CA LYS A 12 -5.83 21.38 -46.52
C LYS A 12 -4.90 20.49 -45.69
N ILE A 13 -5.27 19.22 -45.53
CA ILE A 13 -4.47 18.20 -44.87
C ILE A 13 -4.30 16.97 -45.76
N ASN A 14 -3.23 16.22 -45.54
CA ASN A 14 -2.96 14.98 -46.25
C ASN A 14 -3.77 13.83 -45.67
N ILE A 15 -4.23 12.92 -46.54
CA ILE A 15 -4.68 11.59 -46.12
C ILE A 15 -3.43 10.71 -46.00
N ILE A 16 -3.26 10.12 -44.82
CA ILE A 16 -2.21 9.16 -44.48
C ILE A 16 -2.80 7.77 -44.26
N GLU A 17 -1.98 6.75 -44.43
CA GLU A 17 -2.34 5.35 -44.14
C GLU A 17 -1.61 4.93 -42.86
N ASP A 18 -2.32 4.29 -41.96
CA ASP A 18 -1.78 3.93 -40.66
C ASP A 18 -2.58 2.78 -40.00
N ASP A 19 -1.89 1.83 -39.38
CA ASP A 19 -2.44 0.65 -38.71
C ASP A 19 -3.28 0.96 -37.46
N TYR A 20 -3.24 2.20 -36.95
CA TYR A 20 -4.06 2.61 -35.80
C TYR A 20 -5.55 2.75 -36.13
N ALA A 21 -5.90 3.05 -37.38
CA ALA A 21 -7.29 3.20 -37.79
C ALA A 21 -7.95 1.83 -38.00
N ASP A 22 -9.08 1.58 -37.31
CA ASP A 22 -9.89 0.38 -37.51
C ASP A 22 -10.86 0.57 -38.70
N PRO A 23 -10.73 -0.20 -39.80
CA PRO A 23 -11.61 -0.09 -40.97
C PRO A 23 -13.08 -0.43 -40.68
N GLU A 24 -13.36 -1.22 -39.62
CA GLU A 24 -14.71 -1.63 -39.23
C GLU A 24 -15.38 -0.61 -38.29
N GLN A 25 -14.61 0.32 -37.71
CA GLN A 25 -15.11 1.33 -36.78
C GLN A 25 -15.54 2.61 -37.50
N GLY A 26 -16.81 3.02 -37.31
CA GLY A 26 -17.34 4.27 -37.84
C GLY A 26 -17.30 4.32 -39.37
N THR A 27 -16.50 5.20 -39.95
CA THR A 27 -16.31 5.30 -41.42
C THR A 27 -15.07 4.56 -41.92
N GLY A 28 -14.33 3.88 -41.05
CA GLY A 28 -13.02 3.30 -41.36
C GLY A 28 -11.90 4.33 -41.55
N ALA A 29 -12.14 5.60 -41.18
CA ALA A 29 -11.18 6.69 -41.23
C ALA A 29 -11.32 7.57 -39.98
N LEU A 30 -10.21 7.98 -39.39
CA LEU A 30 -10.16 8.72 -38.13
C LEU A 30 -9.49 10.10 -38.32
N LYS A 31 -9.95 11.11 -37.59
CA LYS A 31 -9.24 12.40 -37.49
C LYS A 31 -7.99 12.22 -36.63
N ILE A 32 -6.87 12.83 -37.01
CA ILE A 32 -5.64 12.82 -36.20
C ILE A 32 -5.37 14.25 -35.70
N THR A 33 -5.31 14.43 -34.39
CA THR A 33 -5.09 15.69 -33.67
C THR A 33 -3.95 15.56 -32.66
N PRO A 34 -2.68 15.57 -33.11
CA PRO A 34 -1.53 15.18 -32.29
C PRO A 34 -1.35 15.94 -30.96
N ALA A 35 -1.79 17.20 -30.89
CA ALA A 35 -1.64 18.01 -29.69
C ALA A 35 -2.69 17.73 -28.59
N HIS A 36 -3.73 16.93 -28.88
CA HIS A 36 -4.93 16.82 -28.03
C HIS A 36 -5.39 15.39 -27.76
N ASP A 37 -4.65 14.38 -28.23
CA ASP A 37 -4.86 12.97 -27.90
C ASP A 37 -3.52 12.22 -27.93
N PHE A 38 -3.31 11.31 -26.98
CA PHE A 38 -2.04 10.60 -26.84
C PHE A 38 -1.78 9.65 -28.02
N ASN A 39 -2.79 8.95 -28.51
CA ASN A 39 -2.61 8.06 -29.66
C ASN A 39 -2.40 8.87 -30.94
N ASP A 40 -3.15 9.98 -31.09
CA ASP A 40 -2.95 10.90 -32.21
C ASP A 40 -1.55 11.53 -32.18
N TYR A 41 -0.98 11.78 -30.99
CA TYR A 41 0.39 12.26 -30.84
C TYR A 41 1.38 11.25 -31.43
N ASP A 42 1.25 9.97 -31.08
CA ASP A 42 2.10 8.91 -31.61
C ASP A 42 1.93 8.73 -33.12
N VAL A 43 0.69 8.84 -33.62
CA VAL A 43 0.40 8.84 -35.08
C VAL A 43 1.07 10.02 -35.75
N GLY A 44 0.97 11.20 -35.13
CA GLY A 44 1.58 12.43 -35.61
C GLY A 44 3.09 12.33 -35.69
N GLN A 45 3.74 11.81 -34.65
CA GLN A 45 5.19 11.64 -34.60
C GLN A 45 5.67 10.67 -35.69
N ARG A 46 5.09 9.48 -35.80
CA ARG A 46 5.54 8.46 -36.76
C ARG A 46 5.28 8.83 -38.23
N ASN A 47 4.27 9.67 -38.49
CA ASN A 47 3.95 10.17 -39.83
C ASN A 47 4.45 11.60 -40.09
N ASN A 48 5.24 12.17 -39.16
CA ASN A 48 5.79 13.53 -39.26
C ASN A 48 4.72 14.60 -39.56
N LEU A 49 3.59 14.54 -38.84
CA LEU A 49 2.51 15.51 -38.95
C LEU A 49 2.80 16.77 -38.12
N GLU A 50 2.25 17.89 -38.58
CA GLU A 50 2.30 19.14 -37.83
C GLU A 50 1.48 19.04 -36.53
N ILE A 51 2.10 19.44 -35.42
CA ILE A 51 1.51 19.37 -34.08
C ILE A 51 1.01 20.75 -33.68
N ILE A 52 -0.31 20.92 -33.63
CA ILE A 52 -0.94 22.24 -33.46
C ILE A 52 -1.82 22.24 -32.21
N ASN A 53 -1.37 22.94 -31.19
CA ASN A 53 -2.16 23.19 -30.00
C ASN A 53 -3.22 24.28 -30.28
N ILE A 54 -4.49 24.01 -29.94
CA ILE A 54 -5.60 24.97 -30.10
C ILE A 54 -6.16 25.45 -28.75
N PHE A 55 -5.62 24.97 -27.63
CA PHE A 55 -6.07 25.34 -26.30
C PHE A 55 -5.07 26.25 -25.58
N THR A 56 -5.59 27.09 -24.70
CA THR A 56 -4.86 27.74 -23.61
C THR A 56 -4.82 26.83 -22.38
N GLU A 57 -4.01 27.15 -21.38
CA GLU A 57 -3.91 26.38 -20.12
C GLU A 57 -5.24 26.29 -19.35
N ASP A 58 -6.13 27.28 -19.51
CA ASP A 58 -7.47 27.28 -18.90
C ASP A 58 -8.54 26.58 -19.76
N GLY A 59 -8.14 25.89 -20.83
CA GLY A 59 -9.02 25.09 -21.68
C GLY A 59 -9.92 25.91 -22.60
N LYS A 60 -9.50 27.13 -22.96
CA LYS A 60 -10.15 27.97 -23.96
C LYS A 60 -9.44 27.88 -25.30
N ILE A 61 -10.12 28.26 -26.36
CA ILE A 61 -9.56 28.27 -27.71
C ILE A 61 -8.53 29.41 -27.87
N ASN A 62 -7.34 29.09 -28.39
CA ASN A 62 -6.26 30.03 -28.65
C ASN A 62 -6.27 30.59 -30.09
N GLU A 63 -5.25 31.35 -30.46
CA GLU A 63 -5.07 32.03 -31.75
C GLU A 63 -4.85 31.10 -32.96
N ASN A 64 -4.59 29.80 -32.76
CA ASN A 64 -4.44 28.84 -33.86
C ASN A 64 -5.80 28.41 -34.47
N ALA A 65 -6.92 28.88 -33.90
CA ALA A 65 -8.27 28.65 -34.40
C ALA A 65 -8.85 29.91 -35.07
N PRO A 66 -9.95 29.78 -35.85
CA PRO A 66 -10.57 30.95 -36.48
C PRO A 66 -11.03 31.98 -35.44
N ASN A 67 -10.91 33.27 -35.78
CA ASN A 67 -11.16 34.41 -34.88
C ASN A 67 -12.46 34.32 -34.07
N ASP A 68 -13.52 33.81 -34.69
CA ASP A 68 -14.84 33.65 -34.08
C ASP A 68 -14.88 32.66 -32.90
N TYR A 69 -13.84 31.84 -32.74
CA TYR A 69 -13.73 30.83 -31.69
C TYR A 69 -12.77 31.22 -30.56
N ILE A 70 -11.85 32.16 -30.81
CA ILE A 70 -10.81 32.54 -29.86
C ILE A 70 -11.44 33.00 -28.53
N GLY A 71 -10.92 32.47 -27.41
CA GLY A 71 -11.37 32.79 -26.06
C GLY A 71 -12.63 32.06 -25.59
N LEU A 72 -13.28 31.26 -26.45
CA LEU A 72 -14.41 30.42 -26.03
C LEU A 72 -13.92 29.23 -25.18
N ASP A 73 -14.69 28.85 -24.17
CA ASP A 73 -14.51 27.57 -23.48
C ASP A 73 -14.70 26.41 -24.48
N ARG A 74 -13.91 25.35 -24.33
CA ARG A 74 -13.91 24.20 -25.25
C ARG A 74 -15.29 23.55 -25.48
N PHE A 75 -16.17 23.54 -24.47
CA PHE A 75 -17.50 22.96 -24.63
C PHE A 75 -18.44 23.90 -25.39
N GLU A 76 -18.33 25.20 -25.15
CA GLU A 76 -19.07 26.22 -25.90
C GLU A 76 -18.61 26.29 -27.37
N ALA A 77 -17.29 26.21 -27.59
CA ALA A 77 -16.71 26.08 -28.92
C ALA A 77 -17.25 24.84 -29.64
N ARG A 78 -17.30 23.68 -28.98
CA ARG A 78 -17.86 22.44 -29.55
C ARG A 78 -19.32 22.61 -29.99
N LYS A 79 -20.17 23.23 -29.16
CA LYS A 79 -21.58 23.51 -29.51
C LYS A 79 -21.67 24.41 -30.74
N LYS A 80 -20.84 25.46 -30.80
CA LYS A 80 -20.79 26.39 -31.93
C LYS A 80 -20.34 25.69 -33.22
N ILE A 81 -19.30 24.85 -33.15
CA ILE A 81 -18.80 24.05 -34.29
C ILE A 81 -19.92 23.16 -34.86
N ILE A 82 -20.64 22.43 -34.00
CA ILE A 82 -21.73 21.54 -34.46
C ILE A 82 -22.82 22.33 -35.19
N ARG A 83 -23.19 23.50 -34.66
CA ARG A 83 -24.18 24.38 -35.31
C ARG A 83 -23.70 24.84 -36.69
N GLU A 84 -22.47 25.32 -36.79
CA GLU A 84 -21.91 25.80 -38.06
C GLU A 84 -21.74 24.67 -39.09
N LEU A 85 -21.36 23.47 -38.66
CA LEU A 85 -21.29 22.29 -39.54
C LEU A 85 -22.68 21.91 -40.10
N LYS A 86 -23.74 22.05 -39.30
CA LYS A 86 -25.13 21.84 -39.75
C LYS A 86 -25.57 22.93 -40.72
N GLU A 87 -25.32 24.19 -40.41
CA GLU A 87 -25.65 25.35 -41.27
C GLU A 87 -24.94 25.29 -42.63
N LYS A 88 -23.70 24.76 -42.68
CA LYS A 88 -22.90 24.59 -43.90
C LYS A 88 -23.07 23.23 -44.60
N GLU A 89 -24.02 22.41 -44.18
CA GLU A 89 -24.31 21.09 -44.75
C GLU A 89 -23.12 20.10 -44.76
N PHE A 90 -22.14 20.30 -43.86
CA PHE A 90 -21.02 19.36 -43.65
C PHE A 90 -21.33 18.31 -42.57
N PHE A 91 -22.40 18.48 -41.81
CA PHE A 91 -22.81 17.57 -40.75
C PHE A 91 -23.69 16.43 -41.29
N VAL A 92 -23.29 15.18 -41.05
CA VAL A 92 -24.02 13.99 -41.54
C VAL A 92 -25.02 13.46 -40.51
N LYS A 93 -24.55 13.13 -39.30
CA LYS A 93 -25.37 12.55 -38.22
C LYS A 93 -24.72 12.74 -36.85
N ASP A 94 -25.52 12.66 -35.80
CA ASP A 94 -25.12 12.43 -34.41
C ASP A 94 -25.57 11.05 -33.95
N GLU A 95 -24.75 10.41 -33.13
CA GLU A 95 -25.04 9.12 -32.52
C GLU A 95 -24.59 9.14 -31.06
N ASP A 96 -25.40 8.55 -30.18
CA ASP A 96 -25.05 8.38 -28.79
C ASP A 96 -24.07 7.22 -28.64
N ILE A 97 -22.84 7.54 -28.22
CA ILE A 97 -21.79 6.55 -27.98
C ILE A 97 -21.42 6.52 -26.51
N ARG A 98 -21.15 5.31 -26.00
CA ARG A 98 -20.60 5.13 -24.65
C ARG A 98 -19.09 5.19 -24.70
N ASN A 99 -18.51 6.30 -24.28
CA ASN A 99 -17.06 6.49 -24.18
C ASN A 99 -16.56 6.43 -22.73
N LYS A 100 -15.26 6.15 -22.56
CA LYS A 100 -14.56 6.29 -21.29
C LYS A 100 -13.83 7.63 -21.31
N VAL A 101 -14.19 8.53 -20.41
CA VAL A 101 -13.56 9.85 -20.29
C VAL A 101 -12.73 9.89 -19.00
N PRO A 102 -11.45 10.27 -19.05
CA PRO A 102 -10.62 10.39 -17.88
C PRO A 102 -11.02 11.64 -17.06
N TYR A 103 -11.05 11.48 -15.74
CA TYR A 103 -11.32 12.57 -14.80
C TYR A 103 -10.17 12.71 -13.81
N GLY A 104 -9.87 13.95 -13.42
CA GLY A 104 -8.93 14.23 -12.36
C GLY A 104 -9.45 13.66 -11.04
N ASP A 105 -8.66 12.80 -10.39
CA ASP A 105 -9.06 12.10 -9.15
C ASP A 105 -9.48 13.06 -8.02
N ARG A 106 -8.88 14.26 -7.97
CA ARG A 106 -9.16 15.28 -6.96
C ARG A 106 -10.19 16.32 -7.39
N SER A 107 -10.11 16.81 -8.62
CA SER A 107 -10.95 17.90 -9.14
C SER A 107 -12.27 17.41 -9.73
N ASN A 108 -12.36 16.12 -10.06
CA ASN A 108 -13.45 15.52 -10.83
C ASN A 108 -13.73 16.26 -12.17
N SER A 109 -12.71 16.94 -12.71
CA SER A 109 -12.78 17.62 -14.01
C SER A 109 -12.26 16.69 -15.11
N ILE A 110 -12.77 16.85 -16.33
CA ILE A 110 -12.28 16.09 -17.49
C ILE A 110 -10.81 16.46 -17.73
N ILE A 111 -9.95 15.44 -17.87
CA ILE A 111 -8.54 15.63 -18.19
C ILE A 111 -8.42 15.94 -19.69
N GLU A 112 -7.73 17.02 -20.01
CA GLU A 112 -7.40 17.43 -21.38
C GLU A 112 -5.91 17.16 -21.63
N PRO A 113 -5.54 16.46 -22.72
CA PRO A 113 -4.16 16.41 -23.17
C PRO A 113 -3.68 17.81 -23.57
N PHE A 114 -2.50 18.19 -23.09
CA PHE A 114 -1.93 19.50 -23.34
C PHE A 114 -0.41 19.37 -23.47
N LEU A 115 0.17 19.98 -24.50
CA LEU A 115 1.60 19.89 -24.76
C LEU A 115 2.36 20.92 -23.93
N THR A 116 3.28 20.41 -23.11
CA THR A 116 4.15 21.22 -22.27
C THR A 116 5.52 20.56 -22.19
N ASP A 117 6.56 21.37 -22.07
CA ASP A 117 7.88 20.88 -21.70
C ASP A 117 7.85 20.41 -20.24
N GLN A 118 8.34 19.20 -19.98
CA GLN A 118 8.33 18.57 -18.66
C GLN A 118 9.61 17.77 -18.44
N TRP A 119 9.95 17.52 -17.19
CA TRP A 119 11.07 16.67 -16.79
C TRP A 119 10.67 15.22 -16.74
N PHE A 120 11.40 14.37 -17.47
CA PHE A 120 11.18 12.94 -17.50
C PHE A 120 12.40 12.18 -16.99
N VAL A 121 12.14 11.09 -16.28
CA VAL A 121 13.13 10.07 -15.95
C VAL A 121 12.98 8.90 -16.92
N ASP A 122 14.11 8.41 -17.42
CA ASP A 122 14.20 7.16 -18.17
C ASP A 122 13.91 5.96 -17.25
N ALA A 123 12.62 5.67 -17.10
CA ALA A 123 12.12 4.64 -16.22
C ALA A 123 12.40 3.23 -16.78
N GLU A 124 12.52 3.08 -18.10
CA GLU A 124 12.87 1.81 -18.73
C GLU A 124 14.26 1.36 -18.28
N LYS A 125 15.25 2.26 -18.33
CA LYS A 125 16.60 2.00 -17.83
C LYS A 125 16.61 1.58 -16.36
N LEU A 126 15.89 2.32 -15.51
CA LEU A 126 15.82 2.03 -14.07
C LEU A 126 15.11 0.70 -13.76
N ALA A 127 14.12 0.33 -14.58
CA ALA A 127 13.34 -0.89 -14.39
C ALA A 127 14.13 -2.18 -14.59
N ILE A 128 15.23 -2.16 -15.35
CA ILE A 128 16.00 -3.36 -15.69
C ILE A 128 16.50 -4.07 -14.43
N LYS A 129 17.29 -3.39 -13.60
CA LYS A 129 17.83 -3.96 -12.36
C LYS A 129 16.72 -4.31 -11.36
N ALA A 130 15.69 -3.48 -11.28
CA ALA A 130 14.54 -3.71 -10.40
C ALA A 130 13.73 -4.96 -10.78
N LYS A 131 13.63 -5.30 -12.07
CA LYS A 131 13.01 -6.56 -12.52
C LYS A 131 13.90 -7.76 -12.19
N GLU A 132 15.21 -7.62 -12.38
CA GLU A 132 16.17 -8.70 -12.13
C GLU A 132 16.13 -9.19 -10.68
N ILE A 133 16.07 -8.29 -9.70
CA ILE A 133 16.04 -8.68 -8.27
C ILE A 133 14.81 -9.51 -7.89
N VAL A 134 13.66 -9.27 -8.52
CA VAL A 134 12.44 -10.07 -8.31
C VAL A 134 12.54 -11.40 -9.06
N ASN A 135 13.02 -11.40 -10.30
CA ASN A 135 13.25 -12.62 -11.08
C ASN A 135 14.21 -13.59 -10.37
N ASN A 136 15.25 -13.05 -9.74
CA ASN A 136 16.26 -13.81 -9.01
C ASN A 136 15.85 -14.11 -7.55
N LYS A 137 14.62 -13.78 -7.14
CA LYS A 137 14.09 -14.03 -5.78
C LYS A 137 14.91 -13.39 -4.65
N LYS A 138 15.66 -12.32 -4.94
CA LYS A 138 16.29 -11.47 -3.91
C LYS A 138 15.23 -10.66 -3.15
N THR A 139 14.17 -10.26 -3.87
CA THR A 139 12.97 -9.68 -3.31
C THR A 139 11.75 -10.54 -3.64
N ASN A 140 10.97 -10.93 -2.64
CA ASN A 140 9.82 -11.84 -2.80
C ASN A 140 8.49 -11.15 -2.45
N PHE A 141 7.44 -11.40 -3.25
CA PHE A 141 6.10 -10.89 -3.00
C PHE A 141 5.25 -11.90 -2.23
N PHE A 142 4.55 -11.43 -1.20
CA PHE A 142 3.61 -12.22 -0.41
C PHE A 142 2.23 -11.56 -0.43
N PRO A 143 1.22 -12.20 -1.04
CA PRO A 143 1.31 -13.46 -1.79
C PRO A 143 2.00 -13.32 -3.16
N ASN A 144 2.47 -14.46 -3.68
CA ASN A 144 3.26 -14.53 -4.92
C ASN A 144 2.54 -13.98 -6.16
N ASN A 145 1.20 -13.91 -6.17
CA ASN A 145 0.44 -13.41 -7.32
C ASN A 145 0.74 -11.93 -7.65
N TRP A 146 1.10 -11.11 -6.67
CA TRP A 146 1.40 -9.70 -6.88
C TRP A 146 2.67 -9.43 -7.67
N SER A 147 3.58 -10.40 -7.75
CA SER A 147 4.73 -10.35 -8.67
C SER A 147 4.27 -10.21 -10.13
N LYS A 148 3.16 -10.84 -10.52
CA LYS A 148 2.61 -10.73 -11.89
C LYS A 148 2.16 -9.31 -12.20
N THR A 149 1.47 -8.68 -11.26
CA THR A 149 1.03 -7.28 -11.37
C THR A 149 2.26 -6.37 -11.46
N TYR A 150 3.26 -6.57 -10.60
CA TYR A 150 4.52 -5.85 -10.69
C TYR A 150 5.17 -5.97 -12.07
N PHE A 151 5.35 -7.18 -12.61
CA PHE A 151 5.93 -7.38 -13.93
C PHE A 151 5.09 -6.82 -15.08
N GLN A 152 3.75 -6.89 -14.99
CA GLN A 152 2.86 -6.29 -15.98
C GLN A 152 3.14 -4.78 -16.13
N TRP A 153 3.34 -4.08 -15.02
CA TRP A 153 3.68 -2.66 -15.04
C TRP A 153 5.13 -2.42 -15.47
N MET A 154 6.08 -3.17 -14.90
CA MET A 154 7.51 -2.94 -15.16
C MET A 154 7.97 -3.35 -16.56
N ASN A 155 7.19 -4.17 -17.28
CA ASN A 155 7.44 -4.53 -18.67
C ASN A 155 6.88 -3.52 -19.68
N ASN A 156 5.91 -2.70 -19.28
CA ASN A 156 5.26 -1.69 -20.11
C ASN A 156 5.46 -0.29 -19.48
N ILE A 157 6.64 -0.05 -18.90
CA ILE A 157 6.91 1.18 -18.17
C ILE A 157 7.27 2.29 -19.15
N GLU A 158 6.51 3.38 -19.11
CA GLU A 158 6.76 4.58 -19.92
C GLU A 158 7.71 5.56 -19.21
N PRO A 159 8.33 6.50 -19.95
CA PRO A 159 9.07 7.61 -19.36
C PRO A 159 8.26 8.30 -18.26
N TRP A 160 8.88 8.44 -17.09
CA TRP A 160 8.16 8.96 -15.92
C TRP A 160 8.31 10.47 -15.86
N CYS A 161 7.21 11.19 -16.10
CA CYS A 161 7.14 12.64 -15.85
C CYS A 161 7.25 12.92 -14.34
N ILE A 162 8.34 13.58 -13.93
CA ILE A 162 8.67 13.90 -12.54
C ILE A 162 8.41 15.36 -12.17
N SER A 163 8.14 16.25 -13.11
CA SER A 163 7.79 17.65 -12.83
C SER A 163 6.30 17.85 -12.60
N ARG A 164 5.97 18.78 -11.70
CA ARG A 164 4.59 19.14 -11.36
C ARG A 164 4.50 20.65 -11.15
N GLN A 165 3.48 21.27 -11.75
CA GLN A 165 3.16 22.68 -11.59
C GLN A 165 2.35 22.89 -10.30
N LEU A 166 2.95 22.53 -9.16
CA LEU A 166 2.35 22.62 -7.83
C LEU A 166 3.19 23.51 -6.94
N TRP A 167 2.56 24.16 -5.97
CA TRP A 167 3.28 24.98 -4.99
C TRP A 167 3.96 24.16 -3.89
N TRP A 168 3.49 22.93 -3.66
CA TRP A 168 4.01 22.05 -2.61
C TRP A 168 4.79 20.90 -3.21
N GLY A 169 6.07 20.85 -2.90
CA GLY A 169 6.98 19.79 -3.32
C GLY A 169 8.43 20.25 -3.27
N HIS A 170 9.35 19.40 -3.69
CA HIS A 170 10.77 19.72 -3.76
C HIS A 170 11.02 20.44 -5.09
N GLN A 171 11.38 21.73 -5.06
CA GLN A 171 11.65 22.48 -6.29
C GLN A 171 12.75 21.81 -7.10
N ILE A 172 12.54 21.66 -8.41
CA ILE A 172 13.51 21.02 -9.30
C ILE A 172 14.83 21.82 -9.28
N PRO A 173 15.99 21.17 -9.09
CA PRO A 173 17.27 21.85 -9.06
C PRO A 173 17.82 22.05 -10.48
N ALA A 174 17.03 22.75 -11.32
CA ALA A 174 17.38 23.13 -12.68
C ALA A 174 17.23 24.65 -12.85
N TRP A 175 18.14 25.26 -13.59
CA TRP A 175 18.19 26.70 -13.84
C TRP A 175 18.30 26.97 -15.34
N TYR A 176 17.61 28.02 -15.78
CA TYR A 176 17.63 28.52 -17.15
C TYR A 176 18.50 29.76 -17.26
N GLY A 177 19.42 29.75 -18.22
CA GLY A 177 20.16 30.93 -18.66
C GLY A 177 19.34 31.85 -19.57
N PRO A 178 19.92 33.00 -19.99
CA PRO A 178 19.20 34.02 -20.78
C PRO A 178 18.67 33.55 -22.15
N ASP A 179 19.21 32.46 -22.69
CA ASP A 179 18.83 31.83 -23.96
C ASP A 179 18.09 30.49 -23.73
N ASN A 180 17.55 30.26 -22.54
CA ASN A 180 16.91 29.02 -22.09
C ASN A 180 17.83 27.79 -22.05
N LYS A 181 19.16 27.97 -22.09
CA LYS A 181 20.10 26.89 -21.79
C LYS A 181 19.88 26.38 -20.36
N ILE A 182 19.78 25.07 -20.21
CA ILE A 182 19.50 24.41 -18.94
C ILE A 182 20.80 24.04 -18.21
N PHE A 183 20.86 24.33 -16.91
CA PHE A 183 21.92 23.94 -15.97
C PHE A 183 21.30 23.18 -14.80
N VAL A 184 21.77 21.96 -14.50
CA VAL A 184 21.25 21.12 -13.42
C VAL A 184 22.36 20.89 -12.41
N ALA A 185 22.18 21.35 -11.18
CA ALA A 185 23.23 21.33 -10.16
C ALA A 185 22.64 21.13 -8.75
N TYR A 186 23.47 20.80 -7.76
CA TYR A 186 22.98 20.60 -6.37
C TYR A 186 22.38 21.87 -5.75
N ASP A 187 22.90 23.04 -6.13
CA ASP A 187 22.50 24.34 -5.62
C ASP A 187 22.76 25.43 -6.67
N GLU A 188 22.23 26.63 -6.40
CA GLU A 188 22.35 27.77 -7.30
C GLU A 188 23.79 28.26 -7.47
N VAL A 189 24.64 28.08 -6.45
CA VAL A 189 26.04 28.50 -6.50
C VAL A 189 26.79 27.70 -7.56
N LYS A 190 26.62 26.37 -7.57
CA LYS A 190 27.19 25.50 -8.60
C LYS A 190 26.60 25.78 -9.99
N ALA A 191 25.29 25.98 -10.09
CA ALA A 191 24.65 26.33 -11.37
C ALA A 191 25.26 27.62 -11.96
N LYS A 192 25.50 28.65 -11.14
CA LYS A 192 26.16 29.89 -11.57
C LYS A 192 27.60 29.68 -12.02
N LEU A 193 28.35 28.81 -11.37
CA LEU A 193 29.72 28.47 -11.78
C LEU A 193 29.73 27.78 -13.15
N GLU A 194 28.86 26.79 -13.35
CA GLU A 194 28.71 26.09 -14.64
C GLU A 194 28.27 27.05 -15.76
N ALA A 195 27.30 27.92 -15.47
CA ALA A 195 26.86 28.95 -16.42
C ALA A 195 27.98 29.93 -16.77
N LYS A 196 28.76 30.39 -15.78
CA LYS A 196 29.91 31.26 -16.01
C LYS A 196 30.95 30.61 -16.90
N GLU A 197 31.22 29.31 -16.70
CA GLU A 197 32.13 28.56 -17.55
C GLU A 197 31.60 28.44 -18.98
N TYR A 198 30.30 28.24 -19.17
CA TYR A 198 29.67 28.13 -20.49
C TYR A 198 29.66 29.48 -21.24
N TYR A 199 29.14 30.54 -20.62
CA TYR A 199 29.00 31.86 -21.26
C TYR A 199 30.26 32.73 -21.20
N LYS A 200 31.28 32.30 -20.44
CA LYS A 200 32.53 33.06 -20.18
C LYS A 200 32.29 34.42 -19.49
N LYS A 201 31.14 34.59 -18.84
CA LYS A 201 30.75 35.78 -18.08
C LYS A 201 29.67 35.41 -17.05
N ASP A 202 29.48 36.26 -16.06
CA ASP A 202 28.36 36.13 -15.14
C ASP A 202 27.04 36.42 -15.86
N VAL A 203 26.05 35.55 -15.65
CA VAL A 203 24.70 35.67 -16.22
C VAL A 203 23.66 35.48 -15.13
N GLU A 204 22.48 36.07 -15.33
CA GLU A 204 21.32 35.81 -14.48
C GLU A 204 20.76 34.42 -14.81
N LEU A 205 20.35 33.70 -13.75
CA LEU A 205 19.75 32.37 -13.86
C LEU A 205 18.37 32.40 -13.21
N THR A 206 17.39 31.79 -13.86
CA THR A 206 16.05 31.59 -13.30
C THR A 206 15.87 30.12 -12.97
N ARG A 207 15.57 29.78 -11.71
CA ARG A 207 15.30 28.39 -11.33
C ARG A 207 13.94 27.95 -11.85
N ASP A 208 13.86 26.71 -12.30
CA ASP A 208 12.61 26.08 -12.69
C ASP A 208 11.56 26.19 -11.56
N PRO A 209 10.35 26.72 -11.85
CA PRO A 209 9.30 26.86 -10.85
C PRO A 209 8.65 25.53 -10.47
N ASP A 210 8.86 24.47 -11.25
CA ASP A 210 8.25 23.17 -11.00
C ASP A 210 8.81 22.48 -9.75
N VAL A 211 7.97 21.62 -9.19
CA VAL A 211 8.35 20.74 -8.08
C VAL A 211 8.36 19.29 -8.54
N LEU A 212 9.16 18.47 -7.85
CA LEU A 212 9.23 17.03 -8.07
C LEU A 212 7.92 16.35 -7.64
N ASP A 213 7.55 15.33 -8.41
CA ASP A 213 6.49 14.38 -8.08
C ASP A 213 6.68 13.81 -6.67
N THR A 214 5.61 13.71 -5.90
CA THR A 214 5.65 13.12 -4.55
C THR A 214 6.18 11.69 -4.57
N TRP A 215 5.90 10.95 -5.65
CA TRP A 215 6.43 9.59 -5.82
C TRP A 215 7.95 9.56 -5.98
N PHE A 216 8.57 10.64 -6.51
CA PHE A 216 10.01 10.79 -6.61
C PHE A 216 10.66 10.81 -5.23
N SER A 217 10.18 11.67 -4.32
CA SER A 217 10.71 11.68 -2.95
C SER A 217 10.38 10.39 -2.19
N SER A 218 9.17 9.84 -2.34
CA SER A 218 8.76 8.63 -1.61
C SER A 218 9.52 7.37 -2.04
N GLY A 219 10.02 7.32 -3.28
CA GLY A 219 10.85 6.23 -3.77
C GLY A 219 12.21 6.18 -3.08
N LEU A 220 12.66 7.28 -2.48
CA LEU A 220 13.93 7.33 -1.73
C LEU A 220 13.79 6.79 -0.30
N TRP A 221 12.56 6.50 0.15
CA TRP A 221 12.25 6.16 1.54
C TRP A 221 13.15 5.10 2.18
N PRO A 222 13.46 3.94 1.55
CA PRO A 222 14.17 2.84 2.22
C PRO A 222 15.58 3.19 2.70
N PHE A 223 16.19 4.24 2.16
CA PHE A 223 17.56 4.64 2.47
C PHE A 223 17.67 6.10 2.92
N ALA A 224 16.81 7.00 2.42
CA ALA A 224 16.79 8.39 2.86
C ALA A 224 16.43 8.52 4.36
N THR A 225 15.52 7.68 4.88
CA THR A 225 15.19 7.68 6.31
C THR A 225 16.32 7.13 7.19
N LEU A 226 17.32 6.49 6.59
CA LEU A 226 18.49 5.92 7.27
C LEU A 226 19.72 6.84 7.17
N GLY A 227 19.52 8.10 6.75
CA GLY A 227 20.53 9.16 6.72
C GLY A 227 21.16 9.43 5.35
N TRP A 228 20.83 8.63 4.32
CA TRP A 228 21.28 8.91 2.96
C TRP A 228 20.80 10.29 2.49
N PRO A 229 21.63 11.10 1.80
CA PRO A 229 22.96 10.77 1.29
C PRO A 229 24.14 11.07 2.24
N ASN A 230 23.89 11.68 3.40
CA ASN A 230 24.95 12.28 4.22
C ASN A 230 25.48 11.36 5.33
N ASP A 231 24.59 10.80 6.16
CA ASP A 231 24.93 9.93 7.27
C ASP A 231 24.58 8.48 6.92
N SER A 232 25.55 7.58 7.03
CA SER A 232 25.40 6.19 6.57
C SER A 232 25.46 5.16 7.70
N GLU A 233 25.51 5.57 8.97
CA GLU A 233 25.59 4.60 10.07
C GLU A 233 24.38 3.67 10.09
N TYR A 234 23.18 4.25 10.12
CA TYR A 234 21.94 3.49 10.09
C TYR A 234 21.72 2.78 8.75
N LEU A 235 22.11 3.42 7.64
CA LEU A 235 22.04 2.80 6.32
C LEU A 235 22.84 1.50 6.27
N LYS A 236 24.09 1.50 6.75
CA LYS A 236 24.95 0.29 6.77
C LYS A 236 24.38 -0.81 7.67
N LYS A 237 23.72 -0.44 8.76
CA LYS A 237 23.19 -1.38 9.75
C LYS A 237 21.86 -2.00 9.33
N PHE A 238 20.98 -1.21 8.72
CA PHE A 238 19.58 -1.58 8.52
C PHE A 238 19.16 -1.72 7.05
N TYR A 239 20.04 -1.44 6.08
CA TYR A 239 19.80 -1.67 4.66
C TYR A 239 20.50 -2.94 4.15
N PRO A 240 19.78 -3.89 3.53
CA PRO A 240 18.39 -3.82 3.10
C PRO A 240 17.43 -4.10 4.25
N THR A 241 16.21 -3.54 4.17
CA THR A 241 15.16 -3.82 5.15
C THR A 241 14.61 -5.24 4.99
N THR A 242 13.96 -5.80 6.01
CA THR A 242 13.48 -7.19 5.95
C THR A 242 12.15 -7.31 5.21
N VAL A 243 11.14 -6.51 5.60
CA VAL A 243 9.77 -6.62 5.07
C VAL A 243 9.21 -5.24 4.78
N LEU A 244 8.73 -5.01 3.56
CA LEU A 244 7.86 -3.89 3.23
C LEU A 244 6.40 -4.31 3.33
N VAL A 245 5.60 -3.63 4.14
CA VAL A 245 4.15 -3.87 4.27
C VAL A 245 3.37 -2.77 3.55
N THR A 246 2.51 -3.13 2.59
CA THR A 246 1.76 -2.15 1.81
C THR A 246 0.47 -2.71 1.20
N GLY A 247 -0.43 -1.83 0.76
CA GLY A 247 -1.56 -2.17 -0.10
C GLY A 247 -1.14 -2.39 -1.57
N PHE A 248 -1.95 -3.13 -2.31
CA PHE A 248 -1.69 -3.44 -3.73
C PHE A 248 -1.83 -2.24 -4.67
N ASP A 249 -2.58 -1.22 -4.25
CA ASP A 249 -2.90 -0.02 -5.01
C ASP A 249 -1.69 0.89 -5.29
N ILE A 250 -0.61 0.74 -4.51
CA ILE A 250 0.63 1.53 -4.66
C ILE A 250 1.85 0.68 -5.01
N ILE A 251 1.67 -0.56 -5.49
CA ILE A 251 2.78 -1.40 -5.99
C ILE A 251 3.57 -0.64 -7.09
N PHE A 252 2.87 -0.08 -8.07
CA PHE A 252 3.53 0.64 -9.16
C PHE A 252 4.10 1.99 -8.73
N PHE A 253 3.33 2.75 -7.93
CA PHE A 253 3.69 4.12 -7.57
C PHE A 253 4.77 4.22 -6.50
N TRP A 254 4.86 3.22 -5.61
CA TRP A 254 5.77 3.26 -4.48
C TRP A 254 6.77 2.12 -4.49
N VAL A 255 6.30 0.86 -4.47
CA VAL A 255 7.19 -0.32 -4.40
C VAL A 255 8.17 -0.33 -5.57
N ALA A 256 7.68 -0.21 -6.80
CA ALA A 256 8.53 -0.17 -7.98
C ALA A 256 9.50 1.01 -7.98
N ARG A 257 9.09 2.20 -7.50
CA ARG A 257 9.96 3.38 -7.40
C ARG A 257 11.10 3.17 -6.40
N MET A 258 10.78 2.58 -5.24
CA MET A 258 11.78 2.19 -4.24
C MET A 258 12.77 1.16 -4.77
N MET A 259 12.29 0.17 -5.53
CA MET A 259 13.16 -0.83 -6.14
C MET A 259 14.08 -0.24 -7.21
N MET A 260 13.54 0.61 -8.09
CA MET A 260 14.33 1.33 -9.10
C MET A 260 15.43 2.18 -8.45
N PHE A 261 15.09 3.00 -7.46
CA PHE A 261 16.07 3.87 -6.81
C PHE A 261 17.06 3.15 -5.91
N GLY A 262 16.64 2.11 -5.19
CA GLY A 262 17.56 1.27 -4.41
C GLY A 262 18.63 0.63 -5.29
N MET A 263 18.25 0.15 -6.48
CA MET A 263 19.18 -0.44 -7.44
C MET A 263 20.03 0.58 -8.19
N GLU A 264 19.52 1.79 -8.44
CA GLU A 264 20.28 2.84 -9.12
C GLU A 264 21.32 3.49 -8.18
N PHE A 265 20.92 3.87 -6.97
CA PHE A 265 21.77 4.67 -6.09
C PHE A 265 22.64 3.83 -5.15
N LEU A 266 22.22 2.61 -4.80
CA LEU A 266 22.92 1.75 -3.84
C LEU A 266 23.31 0.38 -4.40
N ASP A 267 22.91 0.06 -5.64
CA ASP A 267 23.13 -1.23 -6.30
C ASP A 267 22.73 -2.45 -5.44
N LYS A 268 21.68 -2.29 -4.63
CA LYS A 268 21.23 -3.30 -3.67
C LYS A 268 19.74 -3.19 -3.42
N GLU A 269 19.06 -4.32 -3.29
CA GLU A 269 17.62 -4.39 -3.10
C GLU A 269 17.17 -3.64 -1.83
N PRO A 270 16.06 -2.89 -1.85
CA PRO A 270 15.63 -2.11 -0.68
C PRO A 270 14.99 -2.95 0.44
N PHE A 271 14.40 -4.09 0.09
CA PHE A 271 13.72 -5.01 0.99
C PHE A 271 13.83 -6.44 0.49
N LYS A 272 13.89 -7.40 1.43
CA LYS A 272 13.88 -8.84 1.11
C LYS A 272 12.48 -9.35 0.76
N ASP A 273 11.48 -8.97 1.55
CA ASP A 273 10.10 -9.43 1.34
C ASP A 273 9.15 -8.23 1.21
N ILE A 274 8.10 -8.39 0.41
CA ILE A 274 7.02 -7.43 0.23
C ILE A 274 5.72 -8.13 0.63
N TYR A 275 5.17 -7.76 1.79
CA TYR A 275 3.86 -8.23 2.21
C TYR A 275 2.78 -7.26 1.73
N VAL A 276 1.94 -7.76 0.82
CA VAL A 276 0.84 -7.01 0.22
C VAL A 276 -0.47 -7.38 0.89
N HIS A 277 -0.98 -6.48 1.73
CA HIS A 277 -2.25 -6.69 2.41
C HIS A 277 -3.44 -6.22 1.55
N ALA A 278 -4.62 -6.73 1.87
CA ALA A 278 -5.86 -6.32 1.20
C ALA A 278 -6.31 -4.93 1.66
N LEU A 279 -7.24 -4.32 0.90
CA LEU A 279 -7.80 -3.02 1.28
C LEU A 279 -8.98 -3.19 2.23
N VAL A 280 -9.14 -2.24 3.13
CA VAL A 280 -10.31 -2.17 3.99
C VAL A 280 -11.46 -1.55 3.19
N ARG A 281 -12.61 -2.21 3.23
CA ARG A 281 -13.87 -1.81 2.60
C ARG A 281 -14.92 -1.64 3.68
N ASP A 282 -15.98 -0.91 3.33
CA ASP A 282 -17.17 -0.91 4.17
C ASP A 282 -17.82 -2.31 4.23
N GLU A 283 -18.84 -2.45 5.08
CA GLU A 283 -19.61 -3.68 5.26
C GLU A 283 -20.22 -4.23 3.95
N LYS A 284 -20.49 -3.35 2.98
CA LYS A 284 -21.06 -3.67 1.65
C LYS A 284 -19.99 -4.00 0.62
N GLY A 285 -18.71 -3.91 0.97
CA GLY A 285 -17.57 -4.16 0.09
C GLY A 285 -17.18 -2.98 -0.80
N GLN A 286 -17.69 -1.77 -0.55
CA GLN A 286 -17.33 -0.60 -1.32
C GLN A 286 -16.02 0.03 -0.79
N LYS A 287 -15.25 0.66 -1.69
CA LYS A 287 -14.11 1.50 -1.30
C LYS A 287 -14.60 2.56 -0.31
N MET A 288 -13.97 2.62 0.87
CA MET A 288 -14.20 3.71 1.81
C MET A 288 -13.63 5.00 1.21
N SER A 289 -14.42 6.06 1.20
CA SER A 289 -14.00 7.37 0.70
C SER A 289 -14.85 8.48 1.30
N LYS A 290 -14.23 9.62 1.60
CA LYS A 290 -14.93 10.78 2.18
C LYS A 290 -16.10 11.23 1.31
N SER A 291 -15.96 11.20 -0.01
CA SER A 291 -17.02 11.57 -0.97
C SER A 291 -18.25 10.64 -0.92
N LYS A 292 -18.08 9.37 -0.56
CA LYS A 292 -19.20 8.42 -0.40
C LYS A 292 -19.82 8.44 0.99
N GLY A 293 -19.23 9.15 1.95
CA GLY A 293 -19.71 9.21 3.34
C GLY A 293 -19.65 7.88 4.11
N ASN A 294 -18.97 6.86 3.57
CA ASN A 294 -18.87 5.51 4.14
C ASN A 294 -17.53 5.29 4.88
N VAL A 295 -16.87 6.37 5.31
CA VAL A 295 -15.62 6.27 6.08
C VAL A 295 -15.98 6.01 7.54
N ILE A 296 -15.39 4.95 8.10
CA ILE A 296 -15.43 4.71 9.53
C ILE A 296 -14.13 5.23 10.10
N ASP A 297 -14.20 6.19 11.03
CA ASP A 297 -13.01 6.65 11.74
C ASP A 297 -12.51 5.52 12.66
N PRO A 298 -11.26 5.05 12.51
CA PRO A 298 -10.72 4.04 13.41
C PRO A 298 -10.75 4.49 14.88
N LEU A 299 -10.61 5.79 15.17
CA LEU A 299 -10.64 6.31 16.54
C LEU A 299 -12.03 6.16 17.17
N ASP A 300 -13.10 6.28 16.41
CA ASP A 300 -14.46 6.05 16.91
C ASP A 300 -14.65 4.59 17.35
N LEU A 301 -14.16 3.65 16.55
CA LEU A 301 -14.20 2.23 16.90
C LEU A 301 -13.31 1.91 18.10
N ILE A 302 -12.12 2.52 18.18
CA ILE A 302 -11.20 2.37 19.31
C ILE A 302 -11.84 2.87 20.60
N ASN A 303 -12.44 4.06 20.58
CA ASN A 303 -13.10 4.65 21.75
C ASN A 303 -14.31 3.82 22.20
N LYS A 304 -15.05 3.23 21.25
CA LYS A 304 -16.23 2.43 21.54
C LYS A 304 -15.93 1.01 22.00
N TYR A 305 -14.88 0.36 21.46
CA TYR A 305 -14.64 -1.07 21.65
C TYR A 305 -13.25 -1.47 22.13
N SER A 306 -12.26 -0.58 22.08
CA SER A 306 -10.80 -0.78 22.28
C SER A 306 -9.96 -0.91 21.01
N ALA A 307 -8.69 -0.47 21.14
CA ALA A 307 -7.65 -0.65 20.13
C ALA A 307 -7.39 -2.12 19.83
N ASP A 308 -7.37 -2.97 20.85
CA ASP A 308 -7.13 -4.40 20.67
C ASP A 308 -8.26 -5.09 19.91
N ALA A 309 -9.51 -4.72 20.17
CA ALA A 309 -10.65 -5.27 19.44
C ALA A 309 -10.54 -4.92 17.95
N LEU A 310 -10.22 -3.66 17.61
CA LEU A 310 -10.04 -3.23 16.23
C LEU A 310 -8.84 -3.91 15.57
N ARG A 311 -7.68 -3.92 16.22
CA ARG A 311 -6.45 -4.58 15.72
C ARG A 311 -6.70 -6.05 15.40
N PHE A 312 -7.28 -6.78 16.35
CA PHE A 312 -7.56 -8.19 16.19
C PHE A 312 -8.56 -8.44 15.06
N THR A 313 -9.60 -7.59 14.93
CA THR A 313 -10.57 -7.66 13.83
C THR A 313 -9.91 -7.52 12.48
N LEU A 314 -9.05 -6.51 12.30
CA LEU A 314 -8.39 -6.24 11.04
C LEU A 314 -7.42 -7.36 10.67
N LEU A 315 -6.60 -7.83 11.63
CA LEU A 315 -5.62 -8.88 11.42
C LEU A 315 -6.26 -10.23 11.11
N SER A 316 -7.27 -10.65 11.87
CA SER A 316 -7.95 -11.93 11.65
C SER A 316 -8.70 -12.00 10.31
N MET A 317 -9.03 -10.84 9.74
CA MET A 317 -9.73 -10.72 8.46
C MET A 317 -8.81 -10.43 7.28
N ALA A 318 -7.54 -10.10 7.50
CA ALA A 318 -6.56 -9.80 6.47
C ALA A 318 -6.05 -11.06 5.75
N SER A 319 -6.95 -12.01 5.46
CA SER A 319 -6.64 -13.19 4.66
C SER A 319 -6.20 -12.74 3.27
N PRO A 320 -5.06 -13.23 2.75
CA PRO A 320 -4.58 -12.77 1.46
C PRO A 320 -5.56 -13.09 0.33
N GLY A 321 -5.71 -12.16 -0.61
CA GLY A 321 -6.60 -12.29 -1.76
C GLY A 321 -8.06 -11.84 -1.54
N THR A 322 -8.43 -11.43 -0.33
CA THR A 322 -9.78 -10.91 -0.03
C THR A 322 -9.73 -9.56 0.67
N ASP A 323 -10.53 -8.61 0.20
CA ASP A 323 -10.72 -7.31 0.87
C ASP A 323 -11.35 -7.48 2.27
N VAL A 324 -10.91 -6.64 3.22
CA VAL A 324 -11.40 -6.66 4.60
C VAL A 324 -12.71 -5.86 4.67
N LYS A 325 -13.84 -6.57 4.76
CA LYS A 325 -15.16 -5.95 4.97
C LYS A 325 -15.35 -5.60 6.45
N LEU A 326 -14.98 -4.39 6.84
CA LEU A 326 -15.08 -3.95 8.22
C LEU A 326 -16.56 -3.72 8.58
N SER A 327 -17.00 -4.35 9.66
CA SER A 327 -18.32 -4.13 10.25
C SER A 327 -18.17 -3.98 11.75
N GLU A 328 -18.97 -3.09 12.32
CA GLU A 328 -18.93 -2.78 13.74
C GLU A 328 -19.24 -4.01 14.62
N ASP A 329 -20.17 -4.85 14.19
CA ASP A 329 -20.53 -6.10 14.88
C ASP A 329 -19.36 -7.06 15.04
N ARG A 330 -18.44 -7.11 14.07
CA ARG A 330 -17.23 -7.94 14.19
C ARG A 330 -16.27 -7.38 15.24
N VAL A 331 -16.09 -6.06 15.27
CA VAL A 331 -15.27 -5.40 16.31
C VAL A 331 -15.86 -5.65 17.70
N LYS A 332 -17.19 -5.56 17.83
CA LYS A 332 -17.91 -5.91 19.05
C LYS A 332 -17.70 -7.37 19.45
N GLY A 333 -17.70 -8.29 18.48
CA GLY A 333 -17.39 -9.71 18.70
C GLY A 333 -16.02 -9.92 19.34
N TYR A 334 -14.98 -9.25 18.81
CA TYR A 334 -13.64 -9.36 19.38
C TYR A 334 -13.47 -8.59 20.69
N ARG A 335 -14.24 -7.52 20.95
CA ARG A 335 -14.33 -6.93 22.29
C ARG A 335 -14.85 -7.95 23.33
N ASN A 336 -15.76 -8.85 22.95
CA ASN A 336 -16.20 -9.93 23.84
C ASN A 336 -15.11 -10.97 24.11
N PHE A 337 -14.22 -11.22 23.14
CA PHE A 337 -13.03 -12.06 23.36
C PHE A 337 -12.11 -11.46 24.43
N LEU A 338 -11.87 -10.14 24.39
CA LEU A 338 -11.07 -9.47 25.41
C LEU A 338 -11.68 -9.64 26.81
N ASN A 339 -13.01 -9.51 26.93
CA ASN A 339 -13.71 -9.78 28.19
C ASN A 339 -13.53 -11.25 28.63
N LYS A 340 -13.53 -12.22 27.71
CA LYS A 340 -13.32 -13.63 28.02
C LYS A 340 -11.92 -13.88 28.61
N LEU A 341 -10.88 -13.24 28.07
CA LEU A 341 -9.53 -13.29 28.66
C LEU A 341 -9.50 -12.70 30.08
N TRP A 342 -10.20 -11.59 30.29
CA TRP A 342 -10.31 -10.98 31.62
C TRP A 342 -11.06 -11.85 32.62
N ASN A 343 -12.10 -12.55 32.17
CA ASN A 343 -12.86 -13.50 32.98
C ASN A 343 -12.00 -14.73 33.35
N ALA A 344 -11.21 -15.24 32.40
CA ALA A 344 -10.25 -16.32 32.68
C ALA A 344 -9.22 -15.88 33.73
N ASN A 345 -8.70 -14.65 33.62
CA ASN A 345 -7.82 -14.08 34.63
C ASN A 345 -8.48 -14.02 36.03
N ASN A 346 -9.70 -13.49 36.11
CA ASN A 346 -10.43 -13.39 37.38
C ASN A 346 -10.73 -14.77 37.98
N PHE A 347 -11.00 -15.78 37.14
CA PHE A 347 -11.16 -17.16 37.59
C PHE A 347 -9.89 -17.68 38.28
N LEU A 348 -8.71 -17.46 37.69
CA LEU A 348 -7.43 -17.87 38.30
C LEU A 348 -7.17 -17.16 39.63
N ILE A 349 -7.46 -15.87 39.71
CA ILE A 349 -7.33 -15.09 40.95
C ILE A 349 -8.28 -15.64 42.03
N THR A 350 -9.54 -15.87 41.68
CA THR A 350 -10.58 -16.33 42.62
C THR A 350 -10.27 -17.70 43.20
N ASN A 351 -9.62 -18.58 42.43
CA ASN A 351 -9.23 -19.91 42.86
C ASN A 351 -7.81 -19.95 43.48
N GLU A 352 -7.21 -18.79 43.76
CA GLU A 352 -5.91 -18.66 44.41
C GLU A 352 -4.80 -19.45 43.69
N CYS A 353 -4.78 -19.37 42.35
CA CYS A 353 -3.74 -19.98 41.55
C CYS A 353 -2.39 -19.23 41.69
N ASP A 354 -1.28 -19.93 41.48
CA ASP A 354 0.07 -19.38 41.65
C ASP A 354 0.61 -18.78 40.34
N PHE A 355 0.71 -17.45 40.29
CA PHE A 355 1.27 -16.72 39.15
C PHE A 355 2.81 -16.63 39.17
N SER A 356 3.46 -16.92 40.31
CA SER A 356 4.90 -16.74 40.49
C SER A 356 5.74 -17.90 39.95
N SER A 357 5.17 -19.11 39.89
CA SER A 357 5.81 -20.34 39.42
C SER A 357 5.56 -20.64 37.93
N THR A 358 5.43 -19.59 37.10
CA THR A 358 4.97 -19.72 35.70
C THR A 358 6.07 -19.65 34.64
N LYS A 359 7.34 -19.52 35.04
CA LYS A 359 8.48 -19.39 34.10
C LYS A 359 8.96 -20.72 33.51
N SER A 360 8.80 -21.82 34.24
CA SER A 360 9.18 -23.17 33.83
C SER A 360 7.96 -24.07 33.72
N VAL A 361 8.05 -25.08 32.84
CA VAL A 361 7.01 -26.11 32.73
C VAL A 361 6.85 -26.81 34.09
N PRO A 362 5.64 -26.81 34.68
CA PRO A 362 5.38 -27.51 35.93
C PRO A 362 5.55 -29.03 35.77
N ASN A 363 5.66 -29.77 36.88
CA ASN A 363 5.56 -31.22 36.82
C ASN A 363 4.09 -31.61 36.53
N ILE A 364 3.86 -32.43 35.51
CA ILE A 364 2.52 -32.72 34.99
C ILE A 364 2.20 -34.21 35.18
N THR A 365 1.18 -34.52 35.97
CA THR A 365 0.70 -35.90 36.18
C THR A 365 -0.74 -36.08 35.71
N LEU A 366 -1.58 -35.05 35.84
CA LEU A 366 -2.99 -35.11 35.44
C LEU A 366 -3.15 -35.13 33.92
N ASN A 367 -4.03 -36.01 33.43
CA ASN A 367 -4.28 -36.15 31.99
C ASN A 367 -4.77 -34.84 31.35
N ILE A 368 -5.62 -34.07 32.02
CA ILE A 368 -6.08 -32.77 31.49
C ILE A 368 -4.94 -31.76 31.34
N ASN A 369 -3.95 -31.81 32.22
CA ASN A 369 -2.79 -30.92 32.19
C ASN A 369 -1.80 -31.36 31.10
N LYS A 370 -1.63 -32.68 30.90
CA LYS A 370 -0.85 -33.24 29.79
C LYS A 370 -1.46 -32.86 28.45
N TRP A 371 -2.77 -32.98 28.32
CA TRP A 371 -3.53 -32.62 27.12
C TRP A 371 -3.36 -31.14 26.76
N ILE A 372 -3.68 -30.22 27.67
CA ILE A 372 -3.60 -28.78 27.36
C ILE A 372 -2.16 -28.32 27.06
N TYR A 373 -1.17 -28.95 27.71
CA TYR A 373 0.24 -28.67 27.44
C TYR A 373 0.65 -29.14 26.05
N ASN A 374 0.26 -30.36 25.65
CA ASN A 374 0.53 -30.86 24.31
C ASN A 374 -0.14 -29.98 23.24
N GLU A 375 -1.41 -29.60 23.46
CA GLU A 375 -2.13 -28.71 22.53
C GLU A 375 -1.46 -27.32 22.44
N LEU A 376 -1.02 -26.75 23.57
CA LEU A 376 -0.24 -25.51 23.59
C LEU A 376 0.98 -25.59 22.66
N ILE A 377 1.78 -26.65 22.75
CA ILE A 377 2.99 -26.79 21.93
C ILE A 377 2.64 -26.90 20.44
N GLN A 378 1.60 -27.65 20.10
CA GLN A 378 1.14 -27.79 18.72
C GLN A 378 0.66 -26.44 18.14
N VAL A 379 -0.21 -25.75 18.89
CA VAL A 379 -0.75 -24.45 18.47
C VAL A 379 0.35 -23.40 18.39
N LYS A 380 1.26 -23.35 19.36
CA LYS A 380 2.42 -22.45 19.35
C LYS A 380 3.24 -22.62 18.06
N ASN A 381 3.60 -23.86 17.72
CA ASN A 381 4.37 -24.14 16.51
C ASN A 381 3.61 -23.73 15.24
N LEU A 382 2.29 -23.94 15.22
CA LEU A 382 1.43 -23.53 14.11
C LEU A 382 1.34 -22.00 13.99
N ILE A 383 1.21 -21.27 15.10
CA ILE A 383 1.20 -19.80 15.11
C ILE A 383 2.55 -19.26 14.63
N GLU A 384 3.65 -19.83 15.11
CA GLU A 384 5.00 -19.43 14.71
C GLU A 384 5.23 -19.64 13.20
N GLN A 385 4.78 -20.79 12.67
CA GLN A 385 4.84 -21.06 11.23
C GLN A 385 3.98 -20.06 10.44
N ASN A 386 2.75 -19.79 10.89
CA ASN A 386 1.88 -18.82 10.24
C ASN A 386 2.47 -17.40 10.24
N ILE A 387 3.16 -16.99 11.29
CA ILE A 387 3.86 -15.69 11.33
C ILE A 387 5.00 -15.66 10.31
N LYS A 388 5.81 -16.73 10.24
CA LYS A 388 6.91 -16.86 9.25
C LYS A 388 6.40 -16.86 7.81
N ASP A 389 5.22 -17.42 7.58
CA ASP A 389 4.58 -17.51 6.26
C ASP A 389 3.71 -16.28 5.92
N TYR A 390 3.78 -15.21 6.72
CA TYR A 390 2.96 -14.00 6.57
C TYR A 390 1.44 -14.25 6.61
N ARG A 391 1.01 -15.36 7.22
CA ARG A 391 -0.39 -15.72 7.52
C ARG A 391 -0.80 -15.21 8.89
N PHE A 392 -0.66 -13.91 9.11
CA PHE A 392 -1.03 -13.24 10.36
C PHE A 392 -2.50 -13.45 10.74
N ASP A 393 -3.37 -13.63 9.73
CA ASP A 393 -4.78 -13.93 9.91
C ASP A 393 -4.99 -15.30 10.58
N GLU A 394 -4.28 -16.33 10.13
CA GLU A 394 -4.34 -17.67 10.72
C GLU A 394 -3.62 -17.73 12.06
N ALA A 395 -2.50 -17.02 12.21
CA ALA A 395 -1.81 -16.89 13.49
C ALA A 395 -2.77 -16.33 14.56
N ALA A 396 -3.48 -15.24 14.26
CA ALA A 396 -4.46 -14.64 15.15
C ALA A 396 -5.64 -15.61 15.44
N LYS A 397 -6.23 -16.23 14.41
CA LYS A 397 -7.34 -17.19 14.58
C LYS A 397 -6.96 -18.39 15.44
N ASN A 398 -5.76 -18.94 15.25
CA ASN A 398 -5.28 -20.08 16.04
C ASN A 398 -5.03 -19.69 17.50
N ALA A 399 -4.45 -18.51 17.76
CA ALA A 399 -4.31 -17.99 19.11
C ALA A 399 -5.66 -17.78 19.81
N TYR A 400 -6.64 -17.23 19.08
CA TYR A 400 -8.03 -17.08 19.56
C TYR A 400 -8.66 -18.43 19.90
N ARG A 401 -8.56 -19.42 19.00
CA ARG A 401 -9.18 -20.73 19.19
C ARG A 401 -8.60 -21.43 20.42
N PHE A 402 -7.28 -21.42 20.58
CA PHE A 402 -6.65 -22.03 21.75
C PHE A 402 -7.04 -21.31 23.04
N ALA A 403 -7.01 -19.97 23.05
CA ALA A 403 -7.37 -19.21 24.24
C ALA A 403 -8.84 -19.37 24.64
N TRP A 404 -9.75 -19.33 23.68
CA TRP A 404 -11.19 -19.41 23.96
C TRP A 404 -11.65 -20.86 24.07
N ASN A 405 -11.53 -21.65 23.00
CA ASN A 405 -12.13 -22.98 22.93
C ASN A 405 -11.38 -23.98 23.81
N SER A 406 -10.06 -24.10 23.65
CA SER A 406 -9.28 -25.12 24.35
C SER A 406 -9.07 -24.76 25.82
N TYR A 407 -8.61 -23.54 26.08
CA TYR A 407 -8.31 -23.11 27.45
C TYR A 407 -9.56 -22.74 28.24
N CYS A 408 -10.39 -21.80 27.76
CA CYS A 408 -11.51 -21.35 28.58
C CYS A 408 -12.72 -22.29 28.58
N ASP A 409 -13.15 -22.81 27.42
CA ASP A 409 -14.38 -23.61 27.34
C ASP A 409 -14.17 -25.06 27.78
N TRP A 410 -12.96 -25.61 27.61
CA TRP A 410 -12.64 -26.98 28.03
C TRP A 410 -11.75 -27.03 29.28
N TYR A 411 -10.50 -26.56 29.19
CA TYR A 411 -9.54 -26.77 30.27
C TYR A 411 -9.99 -26.16 31.61
N LEU A 412 -10.43 -24.89 31.62
CA LEU A 412 -10.90 -24.24 32.85
C LEU A 412 -12.19 -24.89 33.40
N GLU A 413 -13.11 -25.31 32.54
CA GLU A 413 -14.35 -25.98 32.96
C GLU A 413 -14.07 -27.36 33.58
N LEU A 414 -13.21 -28.17 32.95
CA LEU A 414 -12.75 -29.45 33.50
C LEU A 414 -11.98 -29.26 34.81
N SER A 415 -11.11 -28.25 34.88
CA SER A 415 -10.33 -27.90 36.06
C SER A 415 -11.19 -27.57 37.28
N LYS A 416 -12.42 -27.06 37.10
CA LYS A 416 -13.33 -26.77 38.23
C LYS A 416 -13.62 -28.03 39.05
N THR A 417 -13.81 -29.17 38.40
CA THR A 417 -14.13 -30.42 39.10
C THR A 417 -12.99 -30.85 40.03
N ILE A 418 -11.73 -30.58 39.63
CA ILE A 418 -10.53 -30.85 40.41
C ILE A 418 -10.34 -29.80 41.51
N LEU A 419 -10.49 -28.51 41.18
CA LEU A 419 -10.35 -27.40 42.12
C LEU A 419 -11.33 -27.50 43.31
N PHE A 420 -12.52 -28.06 43.09
CA PHE A 420 -13.54 -28.28 44.13
C PHE A 420 -13.57 -29.71 44.72
N SER A 421 -12.59 -30.56 44.37
CA SER A 421 -12.49 -31.92 44.91
C SER A 421 -11.86 -31.96 46.32
N GLU A 422 -11.59 -33.14 46.88
CA GLU A 422 -10.79 -33.28 48.12
C GLU A 422 -9.31 -33.61 47.84
N ASP A 423 -8.92 -33.78 46.57
CA ASP A 423 -7.55 -34.13 46.18
C ASP A 423 -6.65 -32.89 46.12
N GLU A 424 -5.98 -32.58 47.23
CA GLU A 424 -5.08 -31.44 47.34
C GLU A 424 -3.86 -31.50 46.41
N ILE A 425 -3.40 -32.71 46.03
CA ILE A 425 -2.28 -32.87 45.11
C ILE A 425 -2.72 -32.44 43.70
N ALA A 426 -3.87 -32.94 43.25
CA ALA A 426 -4.43 -32.59 41.95
C ALA A 426 -4.80 -31.10 41.87
N LYS A 427 -5.37 -30.53 42.95
CA LYS A 427 -5.63 -29.09 43.04
C LYS A 427 -4.38 -28.26 42.87
N ASN A 428 -3.31 -28.60 43.59
CA ASN A 428 -2.06 -27.85 43.54
C ASN A 428 -1.45 -27.90 42.13
N GLU A 429 -1.50 -29.06 41.47
CA GLU A 429 -1.04 -29.18 40.08
C GLU A 429 -1.82 -28.25 39.14
N VAL A 430 -3.15 -28.21 39.22
CA VAL A 430 -3.99 -27.29 38.42
C VAL A 430 -3.71 -25.82 38.76
N LYS A 431 -3.56 -25.48 40.05
CA LYS A 431 -3.27 -24.12 40.51
C LYS A 431 -1.92 -23.58 40.00
N ILE A 432 -0.99 -24.45 39.62
CA ILE A 432 0.29 -24.07 38.99
C ILE A 432 0.19 -24.12 37.46
N MET A 433 -0.44 -25.17 36.92
CA MET A 433 -0.52 -25.38 35.48
C MET A 433 -1.42 -24.37 34.77
N ALA A 434 -2.56 -23.99 35.36
CA ALA A 434 -3.52 -23.10 34.73
C ALA A 434 -2.96 -21.68 34.49
N PRO A 435 -2.27 -21.04 35.45
CA PRO A 435 -1.55 -19.79 35.19
C PRO A 435 -0.37 -19.94 34.23
N TYR A 436 0.34 -21.08 34.25
CA TYR A 436 1.41 -21.34 33.28
C TYR A 436 0.89 -21.30 31.84
N ILE A 437 -0.20 -22.03 31.53
CA ILE A 437 -0.82 -21.99 30.20
C ILE A 437 -1.31 -20.58 29.86
N PHE A 438 -1.94 -19.89 30.81
CA PHE A 438 -2.44 -18.54 30.61
C PHE A 438 -1.32 -17.56 30.27
N ARG A 439 -0.16 -17.65 30.94
CA ARG A 439 1.05 -16.88 30.60
C ARG A 439 1.43 -17.05 29.13
N GLN A 440 1.42 -18.29 28.62
CA GLN A 440 1.77 -18.56 27.22
C GLN A 440 0.72 -18.01 26.24
N ILE A 441 -0.57 -18.07 26.62
CA ILE A 441 -1.65 -17.43 25.86
C ILE A 441 -1.41 -15.92 25.73
N LEU A 442 -1.05 -15.25 26.83
CA LEU A 442 -0.77 -13.80 26.80
C LEU A 442 0.38 -13.48 25.84
N ILE A 443 1.49 -14.23 25.91
CA ILE A 443 2.64 -14.04 25.01
C ILE A 443 2.25 -14.25 23.54
N MET A 444 1.53 -15.33 23.22
CA MET A 444 1.10 -15.62 21.85
C MET A 444 0.09 -14.59 21.32
N LEU A 445 -0.74 -14.00 22.17
CA LEU A 445 -1.72 -13.00 21.79
C LEU A 445 -1.14 -11.58 21.71
N HIS A 446 -0.04 -11.28 22.40
CA HIS A 446 0.51 -9.92 22.52
C HIS A 446 0.77 -9.21 21.18
N PRO A 447 1.29 -9.86 20.12
CA PRO A 447 1.45 -9.21 18.81
C PRO A 447 0.12 -8.68 18.23
N PHE A 448 -0.99 -9.32 18.56
CA PHE A 448 -2.32 -8.99 18.06
C PHE A 448 -3.11 -8.08 19.02
N ILE A 449 -2.95 -8.30 20.33
CA ILE A 449 -3.70 -7.70 21.45
C ILE A 449 -2.70 -7.11 22.47
N PRO A 450 -1.92 -6.08 22.12
CA PRO A 450 -0.85 -5.62 23.00
C PRO A 450 -1.36 -5.02 24.33
N PHE A 451 -2.49 -4.33 24.36
CA PHE A 451 -2.87 -3.55 25.55
C PHE A 451 -3.47 -4.40 26.68
N VAL A 452 -4.47 -5.24 26.37
CA VAL A 452 -5.13 -6.11 27.34
C VAL A 452 -4.19 -7.20 27.83
N THR A 453 -3.35 -7.78 26.96
CA THR A 453 -2.40 -8.81 27.39
C THR A 453 -1.33 -8.25 28.33
N GLU A 454 -0.82 -7.04 28.04
CA GLU A 454 0.14 -6.32 28.89
C GLU A 454 -0.47 -5.95 30.24
N GLU A 455 -1.70 -5.44 30.26
CA GLU A 455 -2.39 -5.08 31.51
C GLU A 455 -2.61 -6.31 32.41
N ILE A 456 -3.08 -7.43 31.84
CA ILE A 456 -3.21 -8.70 32.59
C ILE A 456 -1.83 -9.16 33.07
N TRP A 457 -0.80 -9.06 32.23
CA TRP A 457 0.56 -9.46 32.58
C TRP A 457 1.08 -8.73 33.83
N LEU A 458 1.01 -7.40 33.80
CA LEU A 458 1.51 -6.52 34.86
C LEU A 458 0.70 -6.70 36.15
N LYS A 459 -0.64 -6.78 36.06
CA LYS A 459 -1.52 -6.92 37.22
C LYS A 459 -1.23 -8.18 38.03
N ASN A 460 -0.88 -9.28 37.37
CA ASN A 460 -0.58 -10.56 38.02
C ASN A 460 0.91 -10.79 38.26
N LYS A 461 1.78 -9.85 37.86
CA LYS A 461 3.24 -9.93 38.05
C LYS A 461 3.84 -11.23 37.50
N PHE A 462 3.47 -11.61 36.28
CA PHE A 462 3.96 -12.83 35.59
C PHE A 462 5.48 -12.88 35.39
N ASP A 463 6.17 -11.76 35.56
CA ASP A 463 7.62 -11.61 35.56
C ASP A 463 8.27 -11.80 36.96
N ASN A 464 7.47 -11.99 38.01
CA ASN A 464 7.81 -12.02 39.44
C ASN A 464 8.24 -10.67 40.03
N SER A 465 8.22 -9.58 39.25
CA SER A 465 8.67 -8.25 39.72
C SER A 465 7.61 -7.17 39.55
N GLY A 466 6.64 -7.35 38.63
CA GLY A 466 5.65 -6.36 38.23
C GLY A 466 6.24 -5.16 37.50
N LYS A 467 7.49 -5.26 37.03
CA LYS A 467 8.24 -4.15 36.41
C LYS A 467 8.64 -4.44 34.97
N ASP A 468 8.72 -5.71 34.59
CA ASP A 468 9.02 -6.11 33.23
C ASP A 468 7.75 -6.29 32.42
N TYR A 469 7.67 -5.52 31.34
CA TYR A 469 6.58 -5.58 30.38
C TYR A 469 6.59 -6.90 29.60
N LEU A 470 5.41 -7.40 29.24
CA LEU A 470 5.19 -8.52 28.34
C LEU A 470 5.89 -8.31 26.99
N MET A 471 5.96 -7.07 26.50
CA MET A 471 6.69 -6.75 25.27
C MET A 471 8.19 -7.12 25.28
N HIS A 472 8.77 -7.36 26.46
CA HIS A 472 10.16 -7.81 26.63
C HIS A 472 10.29 -9.33 26.84
N ALA A 473 9.18 -10.05 26.95
CA ALA A 473 9.20 -11.49 27.13
C ALA A 473 9.62 -12.21 25.84
N ASN A 474 10.38 -13.29 26.00
CA ASN A 474 10.69 -14.18 24.88
C ASN A 474 9.42 -14.90 24.39
N TRP A 475 9.41 -15.21 23.09
CA TRP A 475 8.41 -16.12 22.52
C TRP A 475 8.41 -17.45 23.27
N PRO A 476 7.26 -18.16 23.40
CA PRO A 476 7.21 -19.40 24.18
C PRO A 476 8.27 -20.41 23.73
N GLU A 477 8.90 -21.12 24.66
CA GLU A 477 9.87 -22.21 24.39
C GLU A 477 9.24 -23.57 24.76
N GLY A 478 9.69 -24.66 24.12
CA GLY A 478 9.21 -26.02 24.43
C GLY A 478 9.23 -26.98 23.24
N SER A 479 9.41 -28.28 23.52
CA SER A 479 9.40 -29.38 22.55
C SER A 479 8.30 -30.40 22.89
N VAL A 480 7.79 -31.08 21.86
CA VAL A 480 6.82 -32.16 22.04
C VAL A 480 7.56 -33.39 22.59
N SER A 481 7.26 -33.82 23.82
CA SER A 481 7.56 -35.19 24.24
C SER A 481 6.36 -36.06 23.86
N LYS A 482 6.53 -37.00 22.93
CA LYS A 482 5.51 -38.01 22.63
C LYS A 482 5.37 -38.94 23.84
N ASP A 483 4.48 -38.60 24.76
CA ASP A 483 3.93 -39.55 25.73
C ASP A 483 2.77 -40.29 25.04
N SER A 484 2.68 -41.61 25.18
CA SER A 484 1.65 -42.45 24.54
C SER A 484 0.25 -42.29 25.15
N SER A 485 0.08 -41.43 26.16
CA SER A 485 -1.15 -41.23 26.92
C SER A 485 -2.01 -40.04 26.48
N VAL A 486 -1.64 -39.32 25.41
CA VAL A 486 -2.37 -38.10 24.97
C VAL A 486 -3.59 -38.39 24.10
N ASP A 487 -3.74 -39.62 23.61
CA ASP A 487 -4.92 -40.04 22.82
C ASP A 487 -6.12 -40.42 23.72
N ASP A 488 -5.95 -40.41 25.04
CA ASP A 488 -6.96 -40.85 26.03
C ASP A 488 -7.87 -39.73 26.58
N VAL A 489 -7.73 -38.47 26.11
CA VAL A 489 -8.50 -37.29 26.59
C VAL A 489 -9.29 -36.62 25.47
#